data_AF-A0A8T7K5X4-F1
#
_entry.id   AF-A0A8T7K5X4-F1
#
_cell.length_a   1.000
_cell.length_b   1.000
_cell.length_c   1.000
_cell.angle_alpha   90.00
_cell.angle_beta   90.00
_cell.angle_gamma   90.00
#
_symmetry.space_group_name_H-M   'P 1'
#
loop_
_entity.id
_entity.type
_entity.pdbx_description
1 polymer ?
#
loop_
_entity_poly.entity_id
_entity_poly.type
_entity_poly.pdbx_seq_one_letter_code
_entity_poly.pdbx_strand_id
1 'polypeptide(L)'
;MSGTNRPQFMDYVQEHERTWGTETYPGRPDLAALLQSPVVVFWQADKTNDKTDMRYTVTLHTTLDDLHEYFSKLIFRSQAKLPNKRVVRIFKAQKPVIVRGIRVVFSE
;
A
#
# COMPACT_ATOMS: atom_id res chain seq x y z
N MET A 1 -28.03 -7.95 11.81
CA MET A 1 -27.07 -8.50 10.83
C MET A 1 -26.07 -7.42 10.46
N SER A 2 -24.99 -7.28 11.23
CA SER A 2 -24.02 -6.18 11.03
C SER A 2 -22.96 -6.61 10.03
N GLY A 3 -23.22 -6.35 8.74
CA GLY A 3 -22.17 -6.42 7.73
C GLY A 3 -21.14 -5.33 8.02
N THR A 4 -19.91 -5.72 8.35
CA THR A 4 -18.79 -4.79 8.50
C THR A 4 -18.57 -4.12 7.14
N ASN A 5 -19.03 -2.87 7.00
CA ASN A 5 -18.82 -2.08 5.80
C ASN A 5 -17.31 -1.79 5.69
N ARG A 6 -16.61 -2.57 4.86
CA ARG A 6 -15.17 -2.39 4.66
C ARG A 6 -14.97 -1.06 3.93
N PRO A 7 -14.02 -0.21 4.37
CA PRO A 7 -13.80 1.07 3.71
C PRO A 7 -13.46 0.85 2.23
N GLN A 8 -14.10 1.62 1.37
CA GLN A 8 -13.94 1.56 -0.08
C GLN A 8 -12.69 2.33 -0.51
N PHE A 9 -12.29 2.17 -1.77
CA PHE A 9 -11.14 2.87 -2.34
C PHE A 9 -11.19 4.38 -2.09
N MET A 10 -12.35 5.01 -2.31
CA MET A 10 -12.53 6.44 -2.13
C MET A 10 -12.35 6.90 -0.69
N ASP A 11 -12.66 6.07 0.31
CA ASP A 11 -12.45 6.42 1.72
C ASP A 11 -10.95 6.61 2.01
N TYR A 12 -10.10 5.75 1.43
CA TYR A 12 -8.66 5.85 1.57
C TYR A 12 -8.07 7.03 0.77
N VAL A 13 -8.59 7.30 -0.42
CA VAL A 13 -8.16 8.47 -1.23
C VAL A 13 -8.52 9.77 -0.52
N GLN A 14 -9.75 9.90 -0.03
CA GLN A 14 -10.18 11.09 0.71
C GLN A 14 -9.37 11.29 1.98
N GLU A 15 -9.10 10.22 2.72
CA GLU A 15 -8.25 10.30 3.91
C GLU A 15 -6.85 10.76 3.54
N HIS A 16 -6.23 10.15 2.53
CA HIS A 16 -4.92 10.57 2.02
C HIS A 16 -4.87 12.05 1.65
N GLU A 17 -5.81 12.54 0.84
CA GLU A 17 -5.87 13.94 0.42
C GLU A 17 -6.12 14.88 1.61
N ARG A 18 -6.96 14.48 2.56
CA ARG A 18 -7.24 15.26 3.77
C ARG A 18 -6.02 15.36 4.67
N THR A 19 -5.30 14.26 4.91
CA THR A 19 -4.19 14.27 5.86
C THR A 19 -2.95 14.94 5.30
N TRP A 20 -2.72 14.89 3.98
CA TRP A 20 -1.61 15.61 3.35
C TRP A 20 -1.96 17.04 3.00
N GLY A 21 -3.20 17.34 2.60
CA GLY A 21 -3.59 18.67 2.13
C GLY A 21 -2.61 19.20 1.08
N THR A 22 -1.92 20.29 1.42
CA THR A 22 -0.91 20.94 0.57
C THR A 22 0.53 20.41 0.75
N GLU A 23 0.78 19.52 1.71
CA GLU A 23 2.11 18.95 1.96
C GLU A 23 2.44 17.83 0.97
N THR A 24 3.69 17.69 0.54
CA THR A 24 4.12 16.62 -0.38
C THR A 24 5.12 15.66 0.28
N TYR A 25 5.09 14.41 -0.12
CA TYR A 25 6.11 13.41 0.20
C TYR A 25 6.80 12.92 -1.09
N PRO A 26 8.02 12.36 -1.00
CA PRO A 26 8.71 11.86 -2.18
C PRO A 26 7.86 10.84 -2.95
N GLY A 27 7.60 11.13 -4.22
CA GLY A 27 6.79 10.28 -5.09
C GLY A 27 5.28 10.36 -4.84
N ARG A 28 4.77 11.40 -4.16
CA ARG A 28 3.32 11.63 -4.00
C ARG A 28 2.65 11.66 -5.39
N PRO A 29 1.74 10.73 -5.70
CA PRO A 29 0.95 10.79 -6.92
C PRO A 29 -0.09 11.91 -6.81
N ASP A 30 -0.44 12.50 -7.95
CA ASP A 30 -1.61 13.38 -8.01
C ASP A 30 -2.92 12.56 -7.95
N LEU A 31 -4.03 13.26 -7.72
CA LEU A 31 -5.35 12.64 -7.62
C LEU A 31 -5.76 11.94 -8.92
N ALA A 32 -5.42 12.49 -10.08
CA ALA A 32 -5.78 11.91 -11.37
C ALA A 32 -5.08 10.56 -11.58
N ALA A 33 -3.78 10.49 -11.29
CA ALA A 33 -2.97 9.30 -11.37
C ALA A 33 -3.44 8.23 -10.36
N LEU A 34 -3.83 8.63 -9.14
CA LEU A 34 -4.44 7.72 -8.17
C LEU A 34 -5.73 7.06 -8.71
N LEU A 35 -6.61 7.86 -9.32
CA LEU A 35 -7.91 7.38 -9.80
C LEU A 35 -7.79 6.53 -11.08
N GLN A 36 -6.78 6.79 -11.90
CA GLN A 36 -6.55 6.11 -13.19
C GLN A 36 -5.63 4.88 -13.07
N SER A 37 -4.83 4.78 -12.00
CA SER A 37 -3.86 3.70 -11.86
C SER A 37 -4.53 2.32 -11.76
N PRO A 38 -4.03 1.30 -12.49
CA PRO A 38 -4.51 -0.07 -12.38
C PRO A 38 -4.36 -0.65 -10.97
N VAL A 39 -3.27 -0.33 -10.29
CA VAL A 39 -2.99 -0.79 -8.92
C VAL A 39 -2.56 0.38 -8.05
N VAL A 40 -3.15 0.47 -6.86
CA VAL A 40 -2.87 1.50 -5.86
C VAL A 40 -2.57 0.82 -4.53
N VAL A 41 -1.45 1.16 -3.92
CA VAL A 41 -1.06 0.63 -2.61
C VAL A 41 -0.89 1.75 -1.60
N PHE A 42 -1.64 1.64 -0.50
CA PHE A 42 -1.54 2.52 0.65
C PHE A 42 -0.58 1.93 1.67
N TRP A 43 0.36 2.75 2.10
CA TRP A 43 1.42 2.43 3.04
C TRP A 43 1.32 3.30 4.27
N GLN A 44 1.80 2.82 5.40
CA GLN A 44 1.97 3.62 6.61
C GLN A 44 3.36 3.37 7.19
N ALA A 45 4.02 4.40 7.71
CA ALA A 45 5.30 4.23 8.38
C ALA A 45 5.17 3.23 9.55
N ASP A 46 6.21 2.42 9.76
CA ASP A 46 6.26 1.56 10.93
C ASP A 46 6.54 2.41 12.19
N LYS A 47 5.91 2.05 13.31
CA LYS A 47 5.82 2.88 14.54
C LYS A 47 7.16 3.09 15.27
N THR A 48 8.26 2.59 14.72
CA THR A 48 9.56 2.50 15.38
C THR A 48 10.37 3.79 15.32
N ASN A 49 10.10 4.71 14.37
CA ASN A 49 10.87 5.95 14.23
C ASN A 49 10.10 7.23 14.60
N ASP A 50 8.78 7.27 14.43
CA ASP A 50 7.96 8.42 14.86
C ASP A 50 6.54 7.94 15.17
N LYS A 51 6.13 8.02 16.44
CA LYS A 51 4.78 7.61 16.87
C LYS A 51 3.66 8.53 16.35
N THR A 52 4.02 9.61 15.66
CA THR A 52 3.14 10.71 15.26
C THR A 52 2.74 10.68 13.79
N ASP A 53 3.53 10.07 12.89
CA ASP A 53 3.20 10.06 11.47
C ASP A 53 2.35 8.84 11.08
N MET A 54 1.05 8.95 11.36
CA MET A 54 0.06 7.96 10.96
C MET A 54 -0.42 8.13 9.51
N ARG A 55 0.15 9.05 8.73
CA ARG A 55 -0.34 9.40 7.40
C ARG A 55 -0.09 8.26 6.41
N TYR A 56 -1.04 8.08 5.49
CA TYR A 56 -0.85 7.14 4.40
C TYR A 56 0.07 7.74 3.35
N THR A 57 1.02 6.96 2.84
CA THR A 57 1.71 7.27 1.58
C THR A 57 1.24 6.30 0.52
N VAL A 58 1.32 6.68 -0.75
CA VAL A 58 0.77 5.90 -1.85
C VAL A 58 1.82 5.65 -2.92
N THR A 59 1.77 4.45 -3.50
CA THR A 59 2.52 4.11 -4.72
C THR A 59 1.56 3.54 -5.75
N LEU A 60 1.80 3.86 -7.02
CA LEU A 60 1.05 3.38 -8.16
C LEU A 60 1.83 2.26 -8.86
N HIS A 61 1.11 1.24 -9.33
CA HIS A 61 1.69 0.09 -9.99
C HIS A 61 0.87 -0.28 -11.22
N THR A 62 1.52 -0.89 -12.21
CA THR A 62 0.86 -1.33 -13.44
C THR A 62 0.20 -2.69 -13.24
N THR A 63 0.83 -3.55 -12.45
CA THR A 63 0.36 -4.90 -12.16
C THR A 63 0.48 -5.23 -10.68
N LEU A 64 -0.14 -6.34 -10.24
CA LEU A 64 0.07 -6.85 -8.88
C LEU A 64 1.44 -7.53 -8.74
N ASP A 65 2.03 -7.97 -9.84
CA ASP A 65 3.34 -8.63 -9.85
C ASP A 65 4.46 -7.63 -9.50
N ASP A 66 4.24 -6.34 -9.74
CA ASP A 66 5.10 -5.24 -9.29
C ASP A 66 5.27 -5.23 -7.75
N LEU A 67 4.33 -5.83 -7.00
CA LEU A 67 4.42 -5.95 -5.54
C LEU A 67 5.23 -7.17 -5.07
N HIS A 68 5.59 -8.07 -5.98
CA HIS A 68 6.26 -9.33 -5.65
C HIS A 68 7.60 -9.09 -4.96
N GLU A 69 8.44 -8.19 -5.49
CA GLU A 69 9.75 -7.90 -4.89
C GLU A 69 9.62 -7.43 -3.44
N TYR A 70 8.64 -6.56 -3.18
CA TYR A 70 8.37 -6.07 -1.84
C TYR A 70 7.97 -7.20 -0.88
N PHE A 71 7.04 -8.06 -1.28
CA PHE A 71 6.60 -9.18 -0.44
C PHE A 71 7.69 -10.24 -0.27
N SER A 72 8.48 -10.51 -1.29
CA SER A 72 9.62 -11.43 -1.21
C SER A 72 10.66 -10.93 -0.21
N LYS A 73 10.97 -9.62 -0.18
CA LYS A 73 11.85 -9.03 0.85
C LYS A 73 11.33 -9.23 2.27
N LEU A 74 10.00 -9.20 2.47
CA LEU A 74 9.39 -9.47 3.78
C LEU A 74 9.50 -10.95 4.21
N ILE A 75 9.55 -11.89 3.26
CA ILE A 75 9.58 -13.34 3.52
C ILE A 75 11.01 -13.84 3.74
N PHE A 76 11.95 -13.49 2.84
CA PHE A 76 13.27 -14.13 2.78
C PHE A 76 14.28 -13.70 3.86
N ARG A 77 13.88 -12.79 4.77
CA ARG A 77 14.34 -12.55 6.17
C ARG A 77 15.81 -12.68 6.61
N SER A 78 16.83 -12.91 5.79
CA SER A 78 18.16 -13.20 6.37
C SER A 78 19.01 -11.96 6.70
N GLN A 79 19.00 -10.87 5.91
CA GLN A 79 19.89 -9.70 6.15
C GLN A 79 19.40 -8.33 5.64
N ALA A 80 18.21 -8.22 5.05
CA ALA A 80 17.73 -6.95 4.48
C ALA A 80 17.11 -6.03 5.55
N LYS A 81 17.45 -4.73 5.49
CA LYS A 81 16.74 -3.69 6.25
C LYS A 81 15.26 -3.78 5.88
N LEU A 82 14.42 -4.11 6.87
CA LEU A 82 12.97 -4.21 6.67
C LEU A 82 12.46 -2.90 6.05
N PRO A 83 11.49 -2.95 5.13
CA PRO A 83 10.80 -1.75 4.72
C PRO A 83 10.27 -1.03 5.95
N ASN A 84 10.58 0.26 6.08
CA ASN A 84 10.11 1.11 7.16
C ASN A 84 8.62 1.49 7.04
N LYS A 85 7.89 0.80 6.18
CA LYS A 85 6.48 1.02 5.88
C LYS A 85 5.77 -0.33 5.89
N ARG A 86 4.50 -0.34 6.30
CA ARG A 86 3.60 -1.48 6.22
C ARG A 86 2.54 -1.25 5.15
N VAL A 87 2.17 -2.31 4.42
CA VAL A 87 1.01 -2.29 3.53
C VAL A 87 -0.25 -2.14 4.38
N VAL A 88 -1.05 -1.12 4.12
CA VAL A 88 -2.36 -0.92 4.74
C VAL A 88 -3.46 -1.52 3.87
N ARG A 89 -3.49 -1.15 2.58
CA ARG A 89 -4.46 -1.66 1.59
C ARG A 89 -3.88 -1.67 0.18
N ILE A 90 -4.38 -2.60 -0.62
CA ILE A 90 -4.11 -2.70 -2.05
C ILE A 90 -5.46 -2.65 -2.77
N PHE A 91 -5.51 -1.86 -3.83
CA PHE A 91 -6.66 -1.81 -4.74
C PHE A 91 -6.19 -2.13 -6.16
N LYS A 92 -6.96 -2.94 -6.88
CA LYS A 92 -6.80 -3.18 -8.31
C LYS A 92 -8.07 -2.73 -9.02
N ALA A 93 -7.94 -1.80 -9.97
CA ALA A 93 -9.07 -1.15 -10.63
C ALA A 93 -10.12 -0.67 -9.60
N GLN A 94 -9.64 0.03 -8.57
CA GLN A 94 -10.44 0.56 -7.44
C GLN A 94 -11.19 -0.49 -6.59
N LYS A 95 -10.95 -1.79 -6.81
CA LYS A 95 -11.52 -2.88 -6.00
C LYS A 95 -10.49 -3.37 -4.98
N PRO A 96 -10.90 -3.62 -3.72
CA PRO A 96 -9.97 -4.07 -2.69
C PRO A 96 -9.42 -5.45 -3.00
N VAL A 97 -8.11 -5.62 -2.87
CA VAL A 97 -7.40 -6.88 -3.04
C VAL A 97 -6.99 -7.41 -1.68
N ILE A 98 -7.20 -8.72 -1.48
CA ILE A 98 -6.75 -9.43 -0.28
C ILE A 98 -5.71 -10.45 -0.73
N VAL A 99 -4.53 -10.39 -0.13
CA VAL A 99 -3.51 -11.43 -0.31
C VAL A 99 -4.01 -12.70 0.38
N ARG A 100 -4.28 -13.76 -0.40
CA ARG A 100 -4.80 -15.04 0.13
C ARG A 100 -3.70 -16.01 0.57
N GLY A 101 -2.51 -15.85 0.03
CA GLY A 101 -1.38 -16.72 0.31
C GLY A 101 -0.21 -16.35 -0.59
N ILE A 102 0.98 -16.82 -0.22
CA ILE A 102 2.19 -16.65 -1.01
C ILE A 102 2.72 -18.04 -1.34
N ARG A 103 2.96 -18.32 -2.62
CA ARG A 103 3.51 -19.59 -3.09
C ARG A 103 4.95 -19.35 -3.56
N VAL A 104 5.89 -19.99 -2.87
CA VAL A 104 7.30 -20.02 -3.29
C VAL A 104 7.54 -21.35 -3.99
N VAL A 105 8.08 -21.30 -5.22
CA VAL A 105 8.42 -22.48 -6.02
C VAL A 105 9.91 -22.41 -6.32
N PHE A 106 10.62 -23.51 -6.09
CA PHE A 106 12.05 -23.64 -6.37
C PHE A 106 12.23 -24.56 -7.58
N SER A 107 13.22 -24.24 -8.42
CA SER A 107 13.70 -25.09 -9.51
C SER A 107 15.23 -25.10 -9.48
N GLU A 108 15.82 -26.19 -9.96
CA GLU A 108 17.28 -26.40 -10.07
C GLU A 108 17.89 -25.65 -11.26
#